data_AF-A0A0N4UNU1-F1
#
_entry.id   AF-A0A0N4UNU1-F1
#
_cell.length_a   1.000
_cell.length_b   1.000
_cell.length_c   1.000
_cell.angle_alpha   90.00
_cell.angle_beta   90.00
_cell.angle_gamma   90.00
#
_symmetry.space_group_name_H-M   'P 1'
#
loop_
_entity.id
_entity.type
_entity.pdbx_description
1 polymer ?
#
loop_
_entity_poly.entity_id
_entity_poly.type
_entity_poly.pdbx_seq_one_letter_code
_entity_poly.pdbx_strand_id
1 'polypeptide(L)'
;MDESWEIQQEERRQFVETLGIDYRYGCYEAKRPESCHLLGEYMEAIDQNLKGAFQIFKVNCEKEKYPHSCRKYVLSSFVMPFDDRAINDALESCKLEDGRACWILSQWFLGFMQKIAVAKNVPKALKYAIAACDLNVYQSCFNASRLFFSFEIYFLLELSFCFFSLLIILLDLI
;
A
#
# COMPACT_ATOMS: atom_id res chain seq x y z
N MET A 1 5.90 37.74 -19.38
CA MET A 1 4.84 36.81 -18.97
C MET A 1 3.55 37.60 -19.11
N ASP A 2 2.57 37.09 -19.84
CA ASP A 2 1.37 37.89 -20.16
C ASP A 2 0.36 37.89 -18.99
N GLU A 3 -0.40 38.98 -18.87
CA GLU A 3 -1.40 39.20 -17.82
C GLU A 3 -2.57 38.20 -17.88
N SER A 4 -2.91 37.68 -19.08
CA SER A 4 -3.94 36.65 -19.26
C SER A 4 -3.55 35.32 -18.60
N TRP A 5 -2.28 34.92 -18.67
CA TRP A 5 -1.80 33.71 -18.03
C TRP A 5 -1.93 33.81 -16.50
N GLU A 6 -1.59 34.95 -15.91
CA GLU A 6 -1.69 35.16 -14.46
C GLU A 6 -3.15 35.10 -13.99
N ILE A 7 -4.08 35.73 -14.71
CA ILE A 7 -5.52 35.66 -14.46
C ILE A 7 -6.00 34.20 -14.50
N GLN A 8 -5.63 33.44 -15.53
CA GLN A 8 -6.01 32.03 -15.65
C GLN A 8 -5.46 31.15 -14.53
N GLN A 9 -4.25 31.42 -14.04
CA GLN A 9 -3.72 30.69 -12.89
C GLN A 9 -4.46 31.04 -11.60
N GLU A 10 -4.88 32.30 -11.44
CA GLU A 10 -5.66 32.73 -10.28
C GLU A 10 -7.06 32.11 -10.29
N GLU A 11 -7.76 32.11 -11.42
CA GLU A 11 -9.05 31.43 -11.57
C GLU A 11 -8.95 29.94 -11.24
N ARG A 12 -7.86 29.27 -11.68
CA ARG A 12 -7.60 27.88 -11.32
C ARG A 12 -7.40 27.68 -9.82
N ARG A 13 -6.69 28.58 -9.13
CA ARG A 13 -6.50 28.50 -7.67
C ARG A 13 -7.83 28.65 -6.93
N GLN A 14 -8.62 29.66 -7.29
CA GLN A 14 -9.93 29.92 -6.68
C GLN A 14 -10.91 28.75 -6.90
N PHE A 15 -10.89 28.14 -8.08
CA PHE A 15 -11.68 26.95 -8.36
C PHE A 15 -11.29 25.78 -7.44
N VAL A 16 -9.98 25.52 -7.29
CA VAL A 16 -9.47 24.46 -6.39
C VAL A 16 -9.86 24.74 -4.95
N GLU A 17 -9.73 25.98 -4.47
CA GLU A 17 -10.17 26.35 -3.10
C GLU A 17 -11.67 26.13 -2.89
N THR A 18 -12.49 26.48 -3.87
CA THR A 18 -13.94 26.26 -3.83
C THR A 18 -14.28 24.78 -3.76
N LEU A 19 -13.59 23.91 -4.52
CA LEU A 19 -13.74 22.46 -4.40
C LEU A 19 -13.46 21.97 -2.98
N GLY A 20 -12.43 22.52 -2.32
CA GLY A 20 -12.14 22.20 -0.92
C GLY A 20 -13.31 22.47 0.02
N ILE A 21 -14.04 23.57 -0.19
CA ILE A 21 -15.24 23.92 0.59
C ILE A 21 -16.37 22.92 0.31
N ASP A 22 -16.64 22.63 -0.97
CA ASP A 22 -17.68 21.69 -1.37
C ASP A 22 -17.42 20.27 -0.86
N TYR A 23 -16.17 19.83 -0.87
CA TYR A 23 -15.77 18.53 -0.32
C TYR A 23 -15.94 18.48 1.19
N ARG A 24 -15.62 19.57 1.92
CA ARG A 24 -15.88 19.67 3.37
C ARG A 24 -17.37 19.62 3.68
N TYR A 25 -18.19 20.39 2.99
CA TYR A 25 -19.65 20.34 3.15
C TYR A 25 -20.19 18.94 2.83
N GLY A 26 -19.77 18.38 1.69
CA GLY A 26 -20.18 17.05 1.25
C GLY A 26 -19.82 15.95 2.25
N CYS A 27 -18.63 16.03 2.85
CA CYS A 27 -18.16 15.05 3.83
C CYS A 27 -18.77 15.25 5.22
N TYR A 28 -18.73 16.46 5.78
CA TYR A 28 -19.10 16.70 7.17
C TYR A 28 -20.60 16.91 7.36
N GLU A 29 -21.23 17.70 6.49
CA GLU A 29 -22.65 18.04 6.61
C GLU A 29 -23.52 17.02 5.90
N ALA A 30 -23.24 16.77 4.62
CA ALA A 30 -24.03 15.85 3.80
C ALA A 30 -23.64 14.37 3.98
N LYS A 31 -22.53 14.08 4.68
CA LYS A 31 -22.06 12.72 5.03
C LYS A 31 -21.93 11.78 3.82
N ARG A 32 -21.50 12.30 2.68
CA ARG A 32 -21.29 11.51 1.46
C ARG A 32 -19.92 10.83 1.49
N PRO A 33 -19.83 9.49 1.40
CA PRO A 33 -18.54 8.78 1.41
C PRO A 33 -17.61 9.21 0.28
N GLU A 34 -18.16 9.45 -0.91
CA GLU A 34 -17.41 9.98 -2.06
C GLU A 34 -16.82 11.36 -1.75
N SER A 35 -17.59 12.27 -1.17
CA SER A 35 -17.09 13.60 -0.81
C SER A 35 -16.03 13.54 0.28
N CYS A 36 -16.13 12.61 1.23
CA CYS A 36 -15.05 12.38 2.18
C CYS A 36 -13.79 11.85 1.50
N HIS A 37 -13.90 10.98 0.51
CA HIS A 37 -12.73 10.54 -0.25
C HIS A 37 -12.05 11.71 -0.97
N LEU A 38 -12.83 12.53 -1.70
CA LEU A 38 -12.33 13.72 -2.40
C LEU A 38 -11.73 14.73 -1.43
N LEU A 39 -12.33 14.93 -0.25
CA LEU A 39 -11.76 15.75 0.80
C LEU A 39 -10.39 15.21 1.26
N GLY A 40 -10.27 13.89 1.45
CA GLY A 40 -9.00 13.27 1.81
C GLY A 40 -7.92 13.50 0.74
N GLU A 41 -8.26 13.36 -0.55
CA GLU A 41 -7.32 13.62 -1.65
C GLU A 41 -6.95 15.10 -1.77
N TYR A 42 -7.92 16.00 -1.57
CA TYR A 42 -7.70 17.43 -1.51
C TYR A 42 -6.76 17.80 -0.35
N MET A 43 -6.99 17.23 0.83
CA MET A 43 -6.15 17.46 2.00
C MET A 43 -4.73 16.92 1.79
N GLU A 44 -4.56 15.79 1.11
CA GLU A 44 -3.26 15.20 0.80
C GLU A 44 -2.47 16.02 -0.23
N ALA A 45 -3.10 16.39 -1.34
CA ALA A 45 -2.43 16.99 -2.50
C ALA A 45 -2.38 18.51 -2.47
N ILE A 46 -3.42 19.16 -1.95
CA ILE A 46 -3.60 20.63 -2.00
C ILE A 46 -3.29 21.26 -0.63
N ASP A 47 -4.00 20.86 0.44
CA ASP A 47 -3.74 21.42 1.77
C ASP A 47 -2.40 20.95 2.36
N GLN A 48 -1.79 19.90 1.78
CA GLN A 48 -0.61 19.20 2.31
C GLN A 48 -0.79 18.71 3.77
N ASN A 49 -2.04 18.50 4.19
CA ASN A 49 -2.40 18.01 5.51
C ASN A 49 -2.51 16.48 5.50
N LEU A 50 -1.35 15.81 5.43
CA LEU A 50 -1.27 14.34 5.40
C LEU A 50 -1.95 13.68 6.60
N LYS A 51 -1.85 14.28 7.80
CA LYS A 51 -2.48 13.75 9.01
C LYS A 51 -4.00 13.81 8.93
N GLY A 52 -4.54 14.93 8.45
CA GLY A 52 -5.97 15.09 8.25
C GLY A 52 -6.51 14.16 7.16
N ALA A 53 -5.82 14.10 6.01
CA ALA A 53 -6.16 13.16 4.93
C ALA A 53 -6.21 11.71 5.42
N PHE A 54 -5.18 11.28 6.17
CA PHE A 54 -5.13 9.95 6.77
C PHE A 54 -6.34 9.65 7.67
N GLN A 55 -6.74 10.59 8.53
CA GLN A 55 -7.90 10.40 9.40
C GLN A 55 -9.21 10.31 8.59
N ILE A 56 -9.36 11.13 7.56
CA ILE A 56 -10.53 11.08 6.67
C ILE A 56 -10.58 9.73 5.94
N PHE A 57 -9.48 9.27 5.35
CA PHE A 57 -9.43 7.96 4.69
C PHE A 57 -9.71 6.82 5.65
N LYS A 58 -9.13 6.87 6.86
CA LYS A 58 -9.35 5.86 7.90
C LYS A 58 -10.83 5.78 8.28
N VAL A 59 -11.43 6.90 8.69
CA VAL A 59 -12.83 6.91 9.15
C VAL A 59 -13.78 6.48 8.03
N ASN A 60 -13.56 6.97 6.81
CA ASN A 60 -14.40 6.63 5.66
C ASN A 60 -14.25 5.15 5.24
N CYS A 61 -13.05 4.59 5.40
CA CYS A 61 -12.85 3.15 5.23
C CYS A 61 -13.55 2.35 6.35
N GLU A 62 -13.32 2.70 7.61
CA GLU A 62 -13.80 1.91 8.75
C GLU A 62 -15.33 1.93 8.86
N LYS A 63 -15.96 3.09 8.65
CA LYS A 63 -17.41 3.29 8.80
C LYS A 63 -18.19 3.00 7.52
N GLU A 64 -17.84 3.67 6.42
CA GLU A 64 -18.61 3.62 5.17
C GLU A 64 -18.16 2.48 4.25
N LYS A 65 -17.06 1.79 4.59
CA LYS A 65 -16.43 0.76 3.76
C LYS A 65 -16.12 1.26 2.35
N TYR A 66 -15.83 2.55 2.18
CA TYR A 66 -15.61 3.16 0.87
C TYR A 66 -14.28 2.67 0.26
N PRO A 67 -14.29 1.87 -0.83
CA PRO A 67 -13.10 1.11 -1.25
C PRO A 67 -11.88 1.96 -1.57
N HIS A 68 -12.07 3.10 -2.23
CA HIS A 68 -10.96 3.99 -2.58
C HIS A 68 -10.33 4.64 -1.34
N SER A 69 -11.13 4.94 -0.31
CA SER A 69 -10.61 5.42 0.97
C SER A 69 -9.89 4.32 1.73
N CYS A 70 -10.36 3.07 1.68
CA CYS A 70 -9.62 1.93 2.26
C CYS A 70 -8.24 1.76 1.62
N ARG A 71 -8.16 1.80 0.28
CA ARG A 71 -6.88 1.75 -0.42
C ARG A 71 -5.96 2.90 -0.01
N LYS A 72 -6.47 4.14 0.06
CA LYS A 72 -5.68 5.31 0.48
C LYS A 72 -5.22 5.18 1.94
N TYR A 73 -6.10 4.76 2.85
CA TYR A 73 -5.77 4.55 4.26
C TYR A 73 -4.61 3.56 4.43
N VAL A 74 -4.71 2.39 3.79
CA VAL A 74 -3.67 1.35 3.78
C VAL A 74 -2.35 1.87 3.18
N LEU A 75 -2.41 2.66 2.10
CA LEU A 75 -1.23 3.26 1.47
C LEU A 75 -0.59 4.36 2.33
N SER A 76 -1.39 5.17 3.02
CA SER A 76 -0.89 6.23 3.89
C SER A 76 -0.18 5.68 5.14
N SER A 77 -0.43 4.41 5.54
CA SER A 77 0.27 3.74 6.64
C SER A 77 1.78 3.58 6.43
N PHE A 78 2.32 3.85 5.23
CA PHE A 78 3.77 3.89 5.02
C PHE A 78 4.44 5.14 5.63
N VAL A 79 3.71 6.25 5.71
CA VAL A 79 4.24 7.54 6.18
C VAL A 79 3.55 8.03 7.47
N MET A 80 2.42 7.42 7.81
CA MET A 80 1.68 7.66 9.05
C MET A 80 1.96 6.56 10.08
N PRO A 81 1.69 6.79 11.38
CA PRO A 81 1.77 5.74 12.39
C PRO A 81 0.97 4.51 11.98
N PHE A 82 1.61 3.35 12.06
CA PHE A 82 1.01 2.09 11.66
C PHE A 82 -0.17 1.75 12.58
N ASP A 83 -1.26 1.31 11.96
CA ASP A 83 -2.46 0.82 12.62
C ASP A 83 -2.62 -0.64 12.19
N ASP A 84 -2.56 -1.57 13.14
CA ASP A 84 -2.58 -3.01 12.86
C ASP A 84 -3.87 -3.46 12.17
N ARG A 85 -4.98 -2.73 12.37
CA ARG A 85 -6.23 -2.93 11.62
C ARG A 85 -6.06 -2.80 10.11
N ALA A 86 -5.12 -1.96 9.65
CA ALA A 86 -4.88 -1.75 8.23
C ALA A 86 -4.43 -3.04 7.51
N ILE A 87 -3.91 -4.04 8.23
CA ILE A 87 -3.61 -5.38 7.68
C ILE A 87 -4.88 -6.06 7.20
N ASN A 88 -5.94 -6.04 8.00
CA ASN A 88 -7.19 -6.70 7.63
C ASN A 88 -7.87 -5.97 6.48
N ASP A 89 -7.84 -4.64 6.46
CA ASP A 89 -8.39 -3.85 5.35
C ASP A 89 -7.61 -4.08 4.05
N ALA A 90 -6.28 -4.20 4.14
CA ALA A 90 -5.43 -4.54 3.00
C ALA A 90 -5.71 -5.95 2.48
N LEU A 91 -5.87 -6.94 3.39
CA LEU A 91 -6.25 -8.31 3.05
C LEU A 91 -7.58 -8.35 2.30
N GLU A 92 -8.58 -7.63 2.78
CA GLU A 92 -9.90 -7.61 2.16
C GLU A 92 -9.87 -6.88 0.81
N SER A 93 -9.22 -5.72 0.73
CA SER A 93 -9.07 -4.98 -0.52
C SER A 93 -8.33 -5.80 -1.58
N CYS A 94 -7.30 -6.55 -1.19
CA CYS A 94 -6.58 -7.44 -2.10
C CYS A 94 -7.46 -8.60 -2.62
N LYS A 95 -8.36 -9.15 -1.80
CA LYS A 95 -9.33 -10.16 -2.29
C LYS A 95 -10.32 -9.58 -3.29
N LEU A 96 -10.60 -8.28 -3.21
CA LEU A 96 -11.43 -7.53 -4.15
C LEU A 96 -10.62 -7.03 -5.37
N GLU A 97 -9.50 -7.68 -5.68
CA GLU A 97 -8.65 -7.39 -6.83
C GLU A 97 -8.04 -5.98 -6.86
N ASP A 98 -7.92 -5.33 -5.69
CA ASP A 98 -7.11 -4.11 -5.58
C ASP A 98 -5.61 -4.48 -5.58
N GLY A 99 -5.01 -4.44 -6.76
CA GLY A 99 -3.60 -4.79 -6.94
C GLY A 99 -2.64 -3.97 -6.07
N ARG A 100 -2.97 -2.70 -5.77
CA ARG A 100 -2.14 -1.88 -4.89
C ARG A 100 -2.24 -2.34 -3.44
N ALA A 101 -3.43 -2.73 -2.97
CA ALA A 101 -3.56 -3.33 -1.64
C ALA A 101 -2.76 -4.64 -1.52
N CYS A 102 -2.80 -5.50 -2.55
CA CYS A 102 -1.97 -6.70 -2.60
C CYS A 102 -0.46 -6.36 -2.54
N TRP A 103 -0.03 -5.34 -3.27
CA TRP A 103 1.36 -4.90 -3.26
C TRP A 103 1.79 -4.43 -1.86
N ILE A 104 0.92 -3.71 -1.15
CA ILE A 104 1.20 -3.23 0.21
C ILE A 104 1.39 -4.40 1.18
N LEU A 105 0.53 -5.42 1.13
CA LEU A 105 0.68 -6.64 1.93
C LEU A 105 2.04 -7.30 1.66
N SER A 106 2.46 -7.36 0.40
CA SER A 106 3.76 -7.90 0.03
C SER A 106 4.91 -7.14 0.71
N GLN A 107 4.88 -5.80 0.70
CA GLN A 107 5.90 -4.98 1.36
C GLN A 107 5.93 -5.21 2.88
N TRP A 108 4.77 -5.28 3.52
CA TRP A 108 4.67 -5.51 4.97
C TRP A 108 5.21 -6.89 5.36
N PHE A 109 4.81 -7.96 4.66
CA PHE A 109 5.34 -9.29 4.94
C PHE A 109 6.81 -9.45 4.57
N LEU A 110 7.34 -8.62 3.66
CA LEU A 110 8.78 -8.59 3.38
C LEU A 110 9.59 -7.99 4.54
N GLY A 111 8.93 -7.27 5.46
CA GLY A 111 9.57 -6.52 6.53
C GLY A 111 10.16 -5.20 6.04
N PHE A 112 9.72 -4.70 4.87
CA PHE A 112 10.06 -3.36 4.45
C PHE A 112 9.36 -2.38 5.39
N MET A 113 10.15 -1.68 6.19
CA MET A 113 9.75 -0.81 7.31
C MET A 113 9.44 -1.55 8.62
N GLN A 114 10.49 -1.78 9.41
CA GLN A 114 10.49 -2.40 10.73
C GLN A 114 9.56 -1.76 11.78
N LYS A 115 8.96 -0.59 11.48
CA LYS A 115 7.98 0.09 12.35
C LYS A 115 6.60 -0.57 12.35
N ILE A 116 6.38 -1.56 11.49
CA ILE A 116 5.10 -2.23 11.31
C ILE A 116 5.14 -3.55 12.10
N ALA A 117 4.14 -3.77 12.95
CA ALA A 117 4.02 -4.97 13.80
C ALA A 117 3.61 -6.23 13.01
N VAL A 118 4.06 -6.35 11.76
CA VAL A 118 3.88 -7.52 10.91
C VAL A 118 5.15 -8.34 10.91
N ALA A 119 5.08 -9.56 11.41
CA ALA A 119 6.20 -10.48 11.35
C ALA A 119 6.60 -10.76 9.89
N LYS A 120 7.90 -10.64 9.59
CA LYS A 120 8.45 -10.97 8.28
C LYS A 120 8.06 -12.41 7.91
N ASN A 121 7.46 -12.58 6.74
CA ASN A 121 7.02 -13.86 6.20
C ASN A 121 7.22 -13.84 4.68
N VAL A 122 8.38 -14.31 4.23
CA VAL A 122 8.77 -14.29 2.81
C VAL A 122 7.78 -15.05 1.91
N PRO A 123 7.27 -16.25 2.28
CA PRO A 123 6.25 -16.93 1.49
C PRO A 123 4.98 -16.10 1.28
N LYS A 124 4.46 -15.44 2.34
CA LYS A 124 3.32 -14.53 2.21
C LYS A 124 3.67 -13.30 1.37
N ALA A 125 4.87 -12.75 1.55
CA ALA A 125 5.33 -11.60 0.76
C ALA A 125 5.34 -11.94 -0.74
N LEU A 126 5.85 -13.12 -1.11
CA LEU A 126 5.86 -13.61 -2.49
C LEU A 126 4.44 -13.84 -3.02
N LYS A 127 3.57 -14.51 -2.23
CA LYS A 127 2.16 -14.73 -2.61
C LYS A 127 1.48 -13.41 -3.01
N TYR A 128 1.57 -12.39 -2.15
CA TYR A 128 0.93 -11.10 -2.44
C TYR A 128 1.69 -10.28 -3.50
N ALA A 129 3.00 -10.51 -3.69
CA ALA A 129 3.74 -9.89 -4.78
C ALA A 129 3.21 -10.37 -6.14
N ILE A 130 3.00 -11.69 -6.27
CA ILE A 130 2.45 -12.32 -7.49
C ILE A 130 1.03 -11.84 -7.72
N ALA A 131 0.16 -11.88 -6.70
CA ALA A 131 -1.22 -11.41 -6.83
C ALA A 131 -1.29 -9.94 -7.32
N ALA A 132 -0.45 -9.06 -6.79
CA ALA A 132 -0.37 -7.69 -7.27
C ALA A 132 0.19 -7.56 -8.69
N CYS A 133 1.14 -8.42 -9.08
CA CYS A 133 1.67 -8.48 -10.44
C CYS A 133 0.58 -8.87 -11.45
N ASP A 134 -0.20 -9.91 -11.13
CA ASP A 134 -1.33 -10.37 -11.96
C ASP A 134 -2.41 -9.27 -12.11
N LEU A 135 -2.49 -8.37 -11.13
CA LEU A 135 -3.35 -7.18 -11.12
C LEU A 135 -2.66 -5.92 -11.70
N ASN A 136 -1.67 -6.10 -12.57
CA ASN A 136 -0.96 -5.05 -13.30
C ASN A 136 -0.20 -4.02 -12.44
N VAL A 137 0.15 -4.37 -11.19
CA VAL A 137 1.11 -3.58 -10.41
C VAL A 137 2.52 -3.99 -10.79
N TYR A 138 3.01 -3.40 -11.88
CA TYR A 138 4.27 -3.78 -12.54
C TYR A 138 5.48 -3.85 -11.58
N GLN A 139 5.60 -2.92 -10.63
CA GLN A 139 6.70 -2.94 -9.65
C GLN A 139 6.66 -4.19 -8.75
N SER A 140 5.47 -4.79 -8.59
CA SER A 140 5.31 -6.03 -7.84
C SER A 140 5.81 -7.25 -8.59
N CYS A 141 5.76 -7.26 -9.93
CA CYS A 141 6.34 -8.33 -10.75
C CYS A 141 7.85 -8.45 -10.54
N PHE A 142 8.54 -7.30 -10.53
CA PHE A 142 9.97 -7.25 -10.24
C PHE A 142 10.27 -7.77 -8.82
N ASN A 143 9.47 -7.37 -7.83
CA ASN A 143 9.62 -7.86 -6.45
C ASN A 143 9.37 -9.36 -6.34
N ALA A 144 8.33 -9.88 -7.01
CA ALA A 144 8.02 -11.31 -7.04
C ALA A 144 9.19 -12.10 -7.65
N SER A 145 9.73 -11.65 -8.79
CA SER A 145 10.91 -12.26 -9.43
C SER A 145 12.12 -12.30 -8.49
N ARG A 146 12.43 -11.18 -7.82
CA ARG A 146 13.54 -11.11 -6.86
C ARG A 146 13.34 -12.07 -5.68
N LEU A 147 12.11 -12.15 -5.15
CA LEU A 147 11.77 -13.04 -4.05
C LEU A 147 11.85 -14.51 -4.46
N PHE A 148 11.37 -14.84 -5.67
CA PHE A 148 11.44 -16.19 -6.21
C PHE A 148 12.90 -16.65 -6.36
N PHE A 149 13.74 -15.83 -6.97
CA PHE A 149 15.17 -16.11 -7.12
C PHE A 149 15.88 -16.29 -5.77
N SER A 150 15.51 -15.46 -4.78
CA SER A 150 16.06 -15.58 -3.43
C SER A 150 15.65 -16.90 -2.75
N PHE A 151 14.42 -17.35 -2.96
CA PHE A 151 13.90 -18.61 -2.41
C PHE A 151 14.56 -19.81 -3.06
N GLU A 152 14.74 -19.78 -4.39
CA GLU A 152 15.36 -20.85 -5.17
C GLU A 152 16.84 -21.02 -4.82
N ILE A 153 17.59 -19.92 -4.64
CA ILE A 153 18.96 -19.97 -4.12
C ILE A 153 19.01 -20.59 -2.73
N TYR A 154 18.10 -20.22 -1.83
CA TYR A 154 18.07 -20.75 -0.46
C TYR A 154 17.80 -22.25 -0.45
N PHE A 155 16.87 -22.71 -1.29
CA PHE A 155 16.54 -24.12 -1.43
C PHE A 155 17.72 -24.92 -2.01
N LEU A 156 18.42 -24.39 -3.01
CA LEU A 156 19.62 -25.02 -3.56
C LEU A 156 20.76 -25.07 -2.53
N LEU A 157 20.92 -24.03 -1.71
CA LEU A 157 21.90 -24.01 -0.61
C LEU A 157 21.58 -25.06 0.44
N GLU A 158 20.33 -25.17 0.89
CA GLU A 158 19.92 -26.22 1.83
C GLU A 158 20.14 -27.62 1.27
N LEU A 159 19.79 -27.86 -0.01
CA LEU A 159 20.07 -29.14 -0.66
C LEU A 159 21.57 -29.42 -0.69
N SER A 160 22.41 -28.42 -1.01
CA SER A 160 23.86 -28.59 -1.04
C SER A 160 24.44 -28.92 0.35
N PHE A 161 23.93 -28.29 1.41
CA PHE A 161 24.33 -28.55 2.80
C PHE A 161 23.91 -29.96 3.24
N CYS A 162 22.70 -30.40 2.87
CA CYS A 162 22.26 -31.77 3.10
C CYS A 162 23.16 -32.78 2.36
N PHE A 163 23.48 -32.53 1.09
CA PHE A 163 24.40 -33.38 0.32
C PHE A 163 25.81 -33.44 0.94
N PHE A 164 26.36 -32.31 1.36
CA PHE A 164 27.65 -32.26 2.04
C PHE A 164 27.65 -33.04 3.36
N SER A 165 26.57 -32.88 4.13
CA SER A 165 26.40 -33.60 5.40
C SER A 165 26.28 -35.11 5.18
N LEU A 166 25.55 -35.54 4.14
CA LEU A 166 25.45 -36.95 3.75
C LEU A 166 26.80 -37.50 3.30
N LEU A 167 27.58 -36.73 2.54
CA LEU A 167 28.91 -37.12 2.06
C LEU A 167 29.89 -37.32 3.24
N ILE A 168 29.86 -36.44 4.24
CA ILE A 168 30.69 -36.58 5.46
C ILE A 168 30.31 -37.86 6.22
N ILE A 169 29.01 -38.10 6.43
CA ILE A 169 28.54 -39.32 7.11
C ILE A 169 28.98 -40.59 6.36
N LEU A 170 28.95 -40.56 5.02
CA LEU A 170 29.41 -41.69 4.19
C LEU A 170 30.93 -41.88 4.24
N LEU A 171 31.71 -40.80 4.33
CA LEU A 171 33.18 -40.87 4.47
C LEU A 171 33.58 -41.41 5.86
N ASP A 172 32.83 -41.09 6.92
CA ASP A 172 33.07 -41.60 8.27
C ASP A 172 32.72 -43.10 8.44
N LEU A 173 32.07 -43.71 7.44
CA LEU A 173 31.69 -45.14 7.41
C LEU A 173 32.71 -46.04 6.67
N ILE A 174 33.76 -45.46 6.08
CA ILE A 174 34.82 -46.15 5.32
C ILE A 174 36.12 -46.15 6.14
#